data_AF-A0A8S2SFA2-F1
#
_entry.id   AF-A0A8S2SFA2-F1
#
_cell.length_a   1.000
_cell.length_b   1.000
_cell.length_c   1.000
_cell.angle_alpha   90.00
_cell.angle_beta   90.00
_cell.angle_gamma   90.00
#
_symmetry.space_group_name_H-M   'P 1'
#
loop_
_entity.id
_entity.type
_entity.pdbx_description
1 polymer ?
#
loop_
_entity_poly.entity_id
_entity_poly.type
_entity_poly.pdbx_seq_one_letter_code
_entity_poly.pdbx_strand_id
1 'polypeptide(L)'
;VTELLSSENTPTIHLVLLFKHRLINLSKPNENDPESLQKFKKYFEDQIPTYWELDDVHYIAAILHPNTKHLQKCSIKDKKKLMIY
;
A
#
# COMPACT_ATOMS: atom_id res chain seq x y z
N VAL A 1 -9.59 -5.05 9.52
CA VAL A 1 -8.62 -4.86 8.39
C VAL A 1 -7.29 -5.54 8.70
N THR A 2 -6.66 -5.23 9.83
CA THR A 2 -5.49 -5.95 10.36
C THR A 2 -5.75 -7.44 10.51
N GLU A 3 -6.91 -7.81 11.05
CA GLU A 3 -7.37 -9.21 11.17
C GLU A 3 -7.34 -10.01 9.85
N LEU A 4 -7.54 -9.32 8.72
CA LEU A 4 -7.58 -9.93 7.40
C LEU A 4 -6.18 -10.16 6.84
N LEU A 5 -5.19 -9.38 7.26
CA LEU A 5 -3.77 -9.62 6.94
C LEU A 5 -3.15 -10.64 7.88
N SER A 6 -3.65 -10.74 9.11
CA SER A 6 -3.18 -11.65 10.16
C SER A 6 -3.86 -13.04 10.13
N SER A 7 -4.57 -13.40 9.07
CA SER A 7 -5.20 -14.73 8.97
C SER A 7 -4.14 -15.82 8.81
N GLU A 8 -4.09 -16.74 9.77
CA GLU A 8 -3.20 -17.92 9.72
C GLU A 8 -3.76 -19.04 8.85
N ASN A 9 -5.09 -19.05 8.66
CA ASN A 9 -5.79 -20.15 7.97
C ASN A 9 -5.87 -19.96 6.44
N THR A 10 -5.59 -18.75 5.95
CA THR A 10 -5.69 -18.42 4.52
C THR A 10 -4.48 -17.58 4.09
N PRO A 11 -3.85 -17.84 2.93
CA PRO A 11 -2.72 -17.02 2.48
C PRO A 11 -3.16 -15.59 2.17
N THR A 12 -2.65 -14.60 2.91
CA THR A 12 -3.05 -13.18 2.79
C THR A 12 -1.98 -12.28 2.20
N ILE A 13 -0.79 -12.81 1.93
CA ILE A 13 0.37 -12.05 1.43
C ILE A 13 0.08 -11.26 0.14
N HIS A 14 -0.76 -11.83 -0.73
CA HIS A 14 -1.22 -11.18 -1.98
C HIS A 14 -2.06 -9.91 -1.74
N LEU A 15 -2.61 -9.73 -0.54
CA LEU A 15 -3.42 -8.58 -0.17
C LEU A 15 -2.57 -7.41 0.37
N VAL A 16 -1.33 -7.65 0.81
CA VAL A 16 -0.51 -6.62 1.47
C VAL A 16 -0.32 -5.39 0.57
N LEU A 17 -0.04 -5.60 -0.72
CA LEU A 17 0.08 -4.52 -1.70
C LEU A 17 -1.23 -3.74 -1.87
N LEU A 18 -2.37 -4.44 -1.93
CA LEU A 18 -3.70 -3.83 -2.04
C LEU A 18 -3.98 -2.93 -0.83
N PHE A 19 -3.68 -3.41 0.37
CA PHE A 19 -3.92 -2.66 1.60
C PHE A 19 -3.01 -1.46 1.73
N LYS A 20 -1.72 -1.57 1.37
CA LYS A 20 -0.82 -0.40 1.33
C LYS A 20 -1.36 0.68 0.39
N HIS A 21 -1.77 0.30 -0.82
CA HIS A 21 -2.33 1.25 -1.79
C HIS A 21 -3.65 1.88 -1.31
N ARG A 22 -4.52 1.09 -0.68
CA ARG A 22 -5.76 1.59 -0.07
C ARG A 22 -5.46 2.59 1.04
N LEU A 23 -4.48 2.30 1.89
CA LEU A 23 -4.08 3.18 2.98
C LEU A 23 -3.54 4.52 2.45
N ILE A 24 -2.65 4.49 1.45
CA ILE A 24 -2.15 5.71 0.79
C ILE A 24 -3.31 6.55 0.24
N ASN A 25 -4.26 5.92 -0.47
CA ASN A 25 -5.40 6.67 -1.03
C ASN A 25 -6.31 7.27 0.05
N LEU A 26 -6.53 6.58 1.17
CA LEU A 26 -7.28 7.12 2.31
C LEU A 26 -6.55 8.26 3.02
N SER A 27 -5.22 8.32 2.87
CA SER A 27 -4.36 9.31 3.50
C SER A 27 -4.24 10.58 2.68
N LYS A 28 -4.84 10.66 1.49
CA LYS A 28 -4.84 11.88 0.69
C LYS A 28 -5.68 12.97 1.38
N PRO A 29 -5.12 14.18 1.60
CA PRO A 29 -5.88 15.29 2.16
C PRO A 29 -7.07 15.65 1.27
N ASN A 30 -8.23 15.93 1.88
CA ASN A 30 -9.39 16.51 1.22
C ASN A 30 -9.45 18.00 1.57
N GLU A 31 -9.83 18.85 0.61
CA GLU A 31 -9.96 20.30 0.81
C GLU A 31 -10.99 20.64 1.91
N ASN A 32 -11.96 19.75 2.15
CA ASN A 32 -12.98 19.89 3.17
C ASN A 32 -12.55 19.39 4.56
N ASP A 33 -11.37 18.75 4.68
CA ASP A 33 -10.87 18.31 5.97
C ASP A 33 -10.43 19.51 6.83
N PRO A 34 -10.60 19.45 8.17
CA PRO A 34 -9.97 20.40 9.07
C PRO A 34 -8.44 20.46 8.85
N GLU A 35 -7.83 21.63 9.02
CA GLU A 35 -6.38 21.84 8.78
C GLU A 35 -5.50 20.83 9.54
N SER A 36 -5.87 20.52 10.78
CA SER A 36 -5.18 19.51 11.61
C SER A 36 -5.22 18.11 10.98
N LEU A 37 -6.35 17.72 10.40
CA LEU A 37 -6.51 16.44 9.72
C LEU A 37 -5.75 16.41 8.40
N GLN A 38 -5.72 17.51 7.64
CA GLN A 38 -4.91 17.62 6.42
C GLN A 38 -3.41 17.45 6.74
N LYS A 39 -2.93 18.11 7.80
CA LYS A 39 -1.53 17.97 8.27
C LYS A 39 -1.22 16.53 8.67
N PHE A 40 -2.11 15.90 9.43
CA PHE A 40 -1.95 14.51 9.83
C PHE A 40 -1.92 13.56 8.63
N LYS A 41 -2.89 13.69 7.71
CA LYS A 41 -2.99 12.89 6.48
C LYS A 41 -1.75 13.01 5.62
N LYS A 42 -1.26 14.23 5.40
CA LYS A 42 -0.01 14.49 4.67
C LYS A 42 1.19 13.85 5.35
N TYR A 43 1.37 14.08 6.66
CA TYR A 43 2.44 13.45 7.44
C TYR A 43 2.39 11.92 7.31
N PHE A 44 1.19 11.35 7.44
CA PHE A 44 1.02 9.91 7.37
C PHE A 44 1.33 9.36 5.97
N GLU A 45 0.87 10.02 4.89
CA GLU A 45 1.23 9.68 3.51
C GLU A 45 2.76 9.69 3.30
N ASP A 46 3.45 10.71 3.83
CA ASP A 46 4.91 10.85 3.73
C ASP A 46 5.67 9.75 4.51
N GLN A 47 5.10 9.24 5.60
CA GLN A 47 5.74 8.24 6.45
C GLN A 47 5.45 6.78 6.05
N ILE A 48 4.36 6.49 5.33
CA ILE A 48 4.03 5.12 4.89
C ILE A 48 5.19 4.41 4.17
N PRO A 49 5.91 5.05 3.23
CA PRO A 49 7.04 4.40 2.55
C PRO A 49 8.18 4.01 3.49
N THR A 50 8.40 4.79 4.57
CA THR A 50 9.47 4.55 5.54
C THR A 50 9.16 3.39 6.47
N TYR A 51 7.92 3.26 6.94
CA TYR A 51 7.55 2.25 7.93
C TYR A 51 6.97 0.97 7.34
N TRP A 52 6.52 1.02 6.09
CA TRP A 52 5.87 -0.12 5.43
C TRP A 52 6.50 -0.40 4.07
N GLU A 53 7.77 -0.81 4.10
CA GLU A 53 8.45 -1.32 2.92
C GLU A 53 7.84 -2.66 2.48
N LEU A 54 7.77 -2.89 1.16
CA LEU A 54 7.26 -4.13 0.60
C LEU A 54 8.39 -4.83 -0.14
N ASP A 55 8.65 -6.08 0.22
CA ASP A 55 9.54 -6.96 -0.54
C ASP A 55 8.92 -7.46 -1.85
N ASP A 56 9.77 -7.95 -2.75
CA ASP A 56 9.38 -8.56 -4.02
C ASP A 56 8.32 -9.66 -3.88
N VAL A 57 8.36 -10.43 -2.80
CA VAL A 57 7.38 -11.50 -2.55
C VAL A 57 5.95 -10.96 -2.44
N HIS A 58 5.75 -9.75 -1.89
CA HIS A 58 4.42 -9.11 -1.79
C HIS A 58 3.90 -8.72 -3.17
N TYR A 59 4.78 -8.20 -4.03
CA TYR A 59 4.43 -7.84 -5.40
C TYR A 59 4.12 -9.07 -6.26
N ILE A 60 4.95 -10.11 -6.17
CA ILE A 60 4.75 -11.37 -6.89
C ILE A 60 3.43 -12.01 -6.47
N ALA A 61 3.17 -12.13 -5.15
CA ALA A 61 1.93 -12.69 -4.65
C ALA A 61 0.69 -11.92 -5.15
N ALA A 62 0.74 -10.59 -5.13
CA ALA A 62 -0.35 -9.76 -5.63
C ALA A 62 -0.61 -9.94 -7.14
N ILE A 63 0.44 -10.12 -7.94
CA ILE A 63 0.32 -10.30 -9.40
C ILE A 63 -0.22 -11.70 -9.76
N LEU A 64 0.20 -12.73 -9.02
CA LEU A 64 -0.21 -14.11 -9.27
C LEU A 64 -1.67 -14.38 -8.87
N HIS A 65 -2.20 -13.64 -7.89
CA HIS A 65 -3.56 -13.86 -7.41
C HIS A 65 -4.62 -13.21 -8.34
N PRO A 66 -5.64 -13.96 -8.81
CA PRO A 66 -6.60 -13.48 -9.83
C PRO A 66 -7.30 -12.16 -9.46
N ASN A 67 -7.65 -11.99 -8.19
CA ASN A 67 -8.39 -10.81 -7.71
C ASN A 67 -7.52 -9.55 -7.59
N THR A 68 -6.19 -9.69 -7.58
CA THR A 68 -5.25 -8.58 -7.38
C THR A 68 -4.33 -8.33 -8.59
N LYS A 69 -4.49 -9.10 -9.67
CA LYS A 69 -3.71 -8.98 -10.92
C LYS A 69 -3.70 -7.58 -11.52
N HIS A 70 -4.78 -6.81 -11.34
CA HIS A 70 -4.88 -5.42 -11.80
C HIS A 70 -3.85 -4.47 -11.14
N LEU A 71 -3.26 -4.85 -10.01
CA LEU A 71 -2.22 -4.10 -9.29
C LEU A 71 -0.83 -4.18 -9.94
N GLN A 72 -0.67 -4.92 -11.04
CA GLN A 72 0.60 -5.01 -11.76
C GLN A 72 1.17 -3.64 -12.17
N LYS A 73 0.29 -2.67 -12.45
CA LYS A 73 0.69 -1.28 -12.77
C LYS A 73 1.26 -0.51 -11.57
N CYS A 74 0.84 -0.86 -10.34
CA CYS A 74 1.35 -0.24 -9.11
C CYS A 74 2.77 -0.72 -8.81
N SER A 75 3.06 -2.01 -9.02
CA SER A 75 4.40 -2.59 -8.83
C SER A 75 5.48 -1.86 -9.64
N ILE A 76 5.17 -1.46 -10.87
CA ILE A 76 6.13 -0.79 -11.76
C ILE A 76 6.47 0.62 -11.28
N LYS A 77 5.50 1.35 -10.72
CA LYS A 77 5.72 2.72 -10.21
C LYS A 77 6.55 2.71 -8.93
N ASP A 78 6.28 1.75 -8.04
CA ASP A 78 7.04 1.60 -6.81
C ASP A 78 8.49 1.14 -7.11
N LYS A 79 8.67 0.18 -8.04
CA LYS A 79 10.02 -0.26 -8.46
C LYS A 79 10.83 0.81 -9.21
N LYS A 80 10.21 1.68 -10.01
CA LYS A 80 10.92 2.81 -10.62
C LYS A 80 11.48 3.80 -9.59
N LYS A 81 10.94 3.84 -8.38
CA LYS A 81 11.48 4.62 -7.26
C LYS A 81 12.73 3.98 -6.64
N LEU A 82 12.96 2.68 -6.87
CA LEU A 82 14.09 1.88 -6.39
C LEU A 82 15.24 1.75 -7.41
N MET A 83 15.01 2.05 -8.69
CA MET A 83 16.05 2.00 -9.74
C MET A 83 16.82 3.32 -9.92
N ILE A 84 16.92 4.14 -8.88
CA ILE A 84 17.87 5.26 -8.80
C ILE A 84 19.00 4.85 -7.85
N TYR A 85 19.79 3.86 -8.22
CA TYR A 85 21.16 3.61 -7.76
C TYR A 85 21.88 2.77 -8.83
#